data_AF-A0A0F4G686-F1
#
_entry.id   AF-A0A0F4G686-F1
#
_cell.length_a   1.000
_cell.length_b   1.000
_cell.length_c   1.000
_cell.angle_alpha   90.00
_cell.angle_beta   90.00
_cell.angle_gamma   90.00
#
_symmetry.space_group_name_H-M   'P 1'
#
loop_
_entity.id
_entity.type
_entity.pdbx_description
1 polymer ?
#
loop_
_entity_poly.entity_id
_entity_poly.type
_entity_poly.pdbx_seq_one_letter_code
_entity_poly.pdbx_strand_id
1 'polypeptide(L)'
;MPQATGNLHGLARLHLRGNLAVPPSYAAPPPPPPSPPCTPAERSPHPRIAPPDSFNYLNSIELIQRLADTGIKHIEATSFVSAKWVPQLADGAEVMRSVVPFAREKSIELQVLTPNMMGLENALAAGATQVTVFASATEVFSKANQNCTVDQALDAAEQVAKKALSHGLRRRSWSHLRLRRQDRVFNGTMDTI
;
A
#
# COMPACT_ATOMS: atom_id res chain seq x y z
N MET A 1 -42.04 -53.54 46.89
CA MET A 1 -41.60 -52.96 48.18
C MET A 1 -40.14 -53.35 48.35
N PRO A 2 -39.18 -52.49 48.80
CA PRO A 2 -39.20 -51.05 49.11
C PRO A 2 -38.19 -50.26 48.22
N GLN A 3 -38.49 -49.03 47.84
CA GLN A 3 -38.16 -47.73 48.48
C GLN A 3 -36.71 -47.25 48.34
N ALA A 4 -36.60 -46.11 47.66
CA ALA A 4 -35.49 -45.18 47.73
C ALA A 4 -35.52 -44.41 49.06
N THR A 5 -34.35 -44.21 49.66
CA THR A 5 -34.16 -43.27 50.77
C THR A 5 -32.78 -42.59 50.67
N GLY A 6 -32.80 -41.26 50.53
CA GLY A 6 -31.78 -40.27 50.94
C GLY A 6 -30.37 -40.38 50.33
N ASN A 7 -29.61 -39.32 50.10
CA ASN A 7 -29.67 -38.00 50.71
C ASN A 7 -28.83 -37.03 49.86
N LEU A 8 -29.30 -35.80 49.69
CA LEU A 8 -28.49 -34.70 49.15
C LEU A 8 -27.47 -34.26 50.20
N HIS A 9 -26.20 -34.15 49.81
CA HIS A 9 -25.26 -33.05 50.10
C HIS A 9 -23.82 -33.53 49.88
N GLY A 10 -23.05 -32.80 49.07
CA GLY A 10 -21.62 -33.03 48.96
C GLY A 10 -21.02 -32.60 47.63
N LEU A 11 -20.93 -31.29 47.41
CA LEU A 11 -20.09 -30.70 46.36
C LEU A 11 -18.61 -31.05 46.64
N ALA A 12 -18.11 -32.13 46.05
CA ALA A 12 -16.69 -32.41 45.96
C ALA A 12 -16.17 -31.97 44.58
N ARG A 13 -15.69 -30.73 44.50
CA ARG A 13 -15.00 -30.17 43.33
C ARG A 13 -13.63 -30.84 43.21
N LEU A 14 -13.57 -31.96 42.51
CA LEU A 14 -12.34 -32.68 42.19
C LEU A 14 -11.43 -31.79 41.32
N HIS A 15 -10.42 -31.17 41.94
CA HIS A 15 -9.35 -30.49 41.21
C HIS A 15 -8.40 -31.55 40.63
N LEU A 16 -8.69 -32.01 39.42
CA LEU A 16 -7.70 -32.72 38.61
C LEU A 16 -6.65 -31.71 38.14
N ARG A 17 -5.57 -31.58 38.90
CA ARG A 17 -4.30 -30.99 38.41
C ARG A 17 -3.69 -31.98 37.40
N GLY A 18 -4.22 -31.97 36.18
CA GLY A 18 -3.59 -32.60 35.02
C GLY A 18 -2.38 -31.77 34.62
N ASN A 19 -1.19 -32.24 34.98
CA ASN A 19 0.09 -31.69 34.54
C ASN A 19 0.28 -32.07 33.06
N LEU A 20 -0.36 -31.35 32.14
CA LEU A 20 -0.06 -31.45 30.72
C LEU A 20 1.26 -30.72 30.47
N ALA A 21 2.34 -31.49 30.39
CA ALA A 21 3.61 -31.02 29.89
C ALA A 21 3.41 -30.41 28.51
N VAL A 22 3.54 -29.10 28.40
CA VAL A 22 3.61 -28.40 27.13
C VAL A 22 4.92 -28.84 26.45
N PRO A 23 4.90 -29.46 25.26
CA PRO A 23 6.13 -29.81 24.58
C PRO A 23 6.94 -28.54 24.27
N PRO A 24 8.29 -28.63 24.20
CA PRO A 24 9.13 -27.46 23.98
C PRO A 24 8.69 -26.75 22.70
N SER A 25 8.44 -25.44 22.85
CA SER A 25 8.11 -24.48 21.81
C SER A 25 8.88 -24.78 20.53
N TYR A 26 8.18 -25.15 19.45
CA TYR A 26 8.74 -25.03 18.11
C TYR A 26 9.11 -23.56 17.95
N ALA A 27 10.41 -23.27 17.85
CA ALA A 27 10.87 -21.96 17.43
C ALA A 27 10.17 -21.63 16.10
N ALA A 28 9.60 -20.43 16.00
CA ALA A 28 9.05 -19.96 14.73
C ALA A 28 10.12 -20.15 13.64
N PRO A 29 9.76 -20.68 12.46
CA PRO A 29 10.73 -20.86 11.38
C PRO A 29 11.41 -19.51 11.10
N PRO A 30 12.72 -19.51 10.79
CA PRO A 30 13.41 -18.28 10.45
C PRO A 30 12.66 -17.58 9.32
N PRO A 31 12.59 -16.24 9.32
CA PRO A 31 11.94 -15.51 8.24
C PRO A 31 12.57 -15.95 6.91
N PRO A 32 11.77 -16.13 5.85
CA PRO A 32 12.32 -16.47 4.55
C PRO A 32 13.37 -15.43 4.15
N PRO A 33 14.39 -15.82 3.36
CA PRO A 33 15.36 -14.86 2.86
C PRO A 33 14.65 -13.72 2.14
N PRO A 34 15.22 -12.49 2.17
CA PRO A 34 14.62 -11.35 1.49
C PRO A 34 14.40 -11.71 0.03
N SER A 35 13.15 -11.65 -0.39
CA SER A 35 12.77 -11.88 -1.77
C SER A 35 13.38 -10.79 -2.66
N PRO A 36 13.67 -11.10 -3.95
CA PRO A 36 14.07 -10.06 -4.88
C PRO A 36 13.01 -8.94 -4.92
N PRO A 37 13.40 -7.68 -5.09
CA PRO A 37 12.47 -6.57 -5.09
C PRO A 37 11.42 -6.76 -6.18
N CYS A 38 10.16 -6.40 -5.89
CA CYS A 38 9.11 -6.34 -6.90
C CYS A 38 9.59 -5.44 -8.04
N THR A 39 9.68 -6.01 -9.24
CA THR A 39 10.06 -5.30 -10.45
C THR A 39 8.84 -5.20 -11.35
N PRO A 40 8.63 -4.11 -12.09
CA PRO A 40 7.57 -4.10 -13.09
C PRO A 40 7.74 -5.32 -14.01
N ALA A 41 6.69 -6.15 -14.11
CA ALA A 41 6.74 -7.32 -14.98
C ALA A 41 6.83 -6.91 -16.44
N GLU A 42 7.50 -7.72 -17.26
CA GLU A 42 7.29 -7.72 -18.71
C GLU A 42 5.79 -7.97 -18.97
N ARG A 43 5.04 -6.90 -19.22
CA ARG A 43 3.60 -6.97 -19.42
C ARG A 43 3.29 -7.55 -20.80
N SER A 44 2.32 -8.47 -20.82
CA SER A 44 1.53 -8.75 -22.02
C SER A 44 0.87 -7.44 -22.52
N PRO A 45 0.73 -7.20 -23.83
CA PRO A 45 0.30 -5.92 -24.39
C PRO A 45 -1.18 -5.68 -24.09
N HIS A 46 -1.49 -5.20 -22.89
CA HIS A 46 -2.80 -4.66 -22.60
C HIS A 46 -2.88 -3.26 -23.22
N PRO A 47 -3.92 -2.96 -24.02
CA PRO A 47 -4.08 -1.64 -24.61
C PRO A 47 -4.27 -0.63 -23.48
N ARG A 48 -3.26 0.22 -23.29
CA ARG A 48 -3.43 1.46 -22.54
C ARG A 48 -4.03 2.46 -23.50
N ILE A 49 -4.97 3.26 -23.01
CA ILE A 49 -5.34 4.50 -23.72
C ILE A 49 -4.07 5.34 -23.72
N ALA A 50 -3.37 5.31 -24.84
CA ALA A 50 -2.27 6.22 -25.08
C ALA A 50 -2.89 7.60 -25.23
N PRO A 51 -2.36 8.62 -24.53
CA PRO A 51 -2.72 9.97 -24.89
C PRO A 51 -2.29 10.23 -26.35
N PRO A 52 -2.95 11.15 -27.06
CA PRO A 52 -2.62 11.47 -28.45
C PRO A 52 -1.15 11.90 -28.58
N ASP A 53 -0.56 11.75 -29.77
CA ASP A 53 0.85 12.03 -30.05
C ASP A 53 1.30 13.48 -29.71
N SER A 54 0.36 14.41 -29.57
CA SER A 54 0.58 15.80 -29.16
C SER A 54 0.57 16.03 -27.64
N PHE A 55 0.39 14.99 -26.83
CA PHE A 55 0.30 15.11 -25.39
C PHE A 55 1.69 15.12 -24.74
N ASN A 56 2.06 16.27 -24.17
CA ASN A 56 3.31 16.46 -23.45
C ASN A 56 3.05 16.90 -21.99
N TYR A 57 4.13 17.16 -21.25
CA TYR A 57 4.04 17.59 -19.85
C TYR A 57 3.30 18.93 -19.66
N LEU A 58 3.30 19.84 -20.65
CA LEU A 58 2.55 21.10 -20.58
C LEU A 58 1.05 20.85 -20.52
N ASN A 59 0.55 19.89 -21.31
CA ASN A 59 -0.86 19.51 -21.27
C ASN A 59 -1.26 18.92 -19.90
N SER A 60 -0.35 18.19 -19.26
CA SER A 60 -0.57 17.65 -17.91
C SER A 60 -0.65 18.77 -16.85
N ILE A 61 0.25 19.75 -16.95
CA ILE A 61 0.24 20.94 -16.07
C ILE A 61 -1.07 21.72 -16.24
N GLU A 62 -1.46 21.99 -17.48
CA GLU A 62 -2.69 22.72 -17.79
C GLU A 62 -3.92 21.98 -17.26
N LEU A 63 -3.99 20.65 -17.43
CA LEU A 63 -5.07 19.84 -16.88
C LEU A 63 -5.15 19.93 -15.35
N ILE A 64 -4.01 19.83 -14.65
CA ILE A 64 -3.96 19.93 -13.19
C ILE A 64 -4.42 21.31 -12.72
N GLN A 65 -3.99 22.38 -13.40
CA GLN A 65 -4.42 23.75 -13.09
C GLN A 65 -5.91 23.96 -13.31
N ARG A 66 -6.46 23.45 -14.41
CA ARG A 66 -7.92 23.51 -14.67
C ARG A 66 -8.71 22.72 -13.64
N LEU A 67 -8.23 21.54 -13.24
CA LEU A 67 -8.86 20.74 -12.18
C LEU A 67 -8.82 21.48 -10.84
N ALA A 68 -7.70 22.12 -10.51
CA ALA A 68 -7.55 22.94 -9.33
C ALA A 68 -8.55 24.11 -9.30
N ASP A 69 -8.80 24.75 -10.44
CA ASP A 69 -9.74 25.87 -10.56
C ASP A 69 -11.21 25.47 -10.32
N THR A 70 -11.55 24.19 -10.43
CA THR A 70 -12.88 23.69 -10.07
C THR A 70 -13.13 23.64 -8.54
N GLY A 71 -12.09 23.87 -7.74
CA GLY A 71 -12.16 23.78 -6.27
C GLY A 71 -11.80 22.40 -5.70
N ILE A 72 -11.45 21.43 -6.55
CA ILE A 72 -10.92 20.13 -6.09
C ILE A 72 -9.65 20.33 -5.26
N LYS A 73 -9.61 19.71 -4.08
CA LYS A 73 -8.50 19.84 -3.12
C LYS A 73 -7.48 18.71 -3.16
N HIS A 74 -7.78 17.63 -3.85
CA HIS A 74 -6.92 16.46 -3.91
C HIS A 74 -6.76 16.01 -5.36
N ILE A 75 -5.54 16.07 -5.86
CA ILE A 75 -5.23 15.74 -7.25
C ILE A 75 -4.09 14.73 -7.27
N GLU A 76 -4.28 13.62 -7.98
CA GLU A 76 -3.18 12.74 -8.35
C GLU A 76 -2.45 13.33 -9.55
N ALA A 77 -1.27 13.90 -9.30
CA ALA A 77 -0.57 14.69 -10.30
C ALA A 77 0.16 13.82 -11.32
N THR A 78 0.80 12.74 -10.87
CA THR A 78 1.60 11.84 -11.72
C THR A 78 1.98 10.54 -10.99
N SER A 79 2.74 9.67 -11.66
CA SER A 79 3.37 8.49 -11.05
C SER A 79 4.86 8.43 -11.35
N PHE A 80 5.66 8.13 -10.33
CA PHE A 80 7.08 7.85 -10.44
C PHE A 80 7.32 6.37 -10.71
N VAL A 81 6.91 5.94 -11.90
CA VAL A 81 7.11 4.61 -12.48
C VAL A 81 8.24 4.64 -13.50
N SER A 82 8.71 3.46 -13.91
CA SER A 82 9.71 3.37 -14.96
C SER A 82 9.13 3.83 -16.31
N ALA A 83 9.78 4.83 -16.91
CA ALA A 83 9.44 5.37 -18.24
C ALA A 83 9.49 4.32 -19.35
N LYS A 84 10.34 3.30 -19.22
CA LYS A 84 10.36 2.13 -20.13
C LYS A 84 8.98 1.47 -20.22
N TRP A 85 8.29 1.36 -19.08
CA TRP A 85 7.02 0.65 -18.97
C TRP A 85 5.80 1.56 -19.13
N VAL A 86 5.94 2.84 -18.77
CA VAL A 86 4.87 3.85 -18.83
C VAL A 86 5.45 5.16 -19.40
N PRO A 87 5.74 5.23 -20.72
CA PRO A 87 6.37 6.40 -21.33
C PRO A 87 5.55 7.68 -21.15
N GLN A 88 4.22 7.56 -21.12
CA GLN A 88 3.32 8.69 -20.93
C GLN A 88 3.47 9.42 -19.57
N LEU A 89 4.17 8.84 -18.60
CA LEU A 89 4.45 9.47 -17.29
C LEU A 89 5.95 9.75 -17.09
N ALA A 90 6.77 9.69 -18.15
CA ALA A 90 8.21 9.90 -18.06
C ALA A 90 8.57 11.29 -17.49
N ASP A 91 7.79 12.32 -17.85
CA ASP A 91 8.01 13.72 -17.46
C ASP A 91 7.41 14.07 -16.09
N GLY A 92 7.13 13.08 -15.23
CA GLY A 92 6.45 13.31 -13.95
C GLY A 92 7.21 14.25 -13.01
N ALA A 93 8.54 14.28 -13.09
CA ALA A 93 9.36 15.17 -12.28
C ALA A 93 9.20 16.64 -12.71
N GLU A 94 9.17 16.89 -14.02
CA GLU A 94 8.93 18.20 -14.64
C GLU A 94 7.54 18.70 -14.26
N VAL A 95 6.50 17.87 -14.42
CA VAL A 95 5.13 18.20 -14.02
C VAL A 95 5.08 18.63 -12.55
N MET A 96 5.63 17.83 -11.64
CA MET A 96 5.61 18.11 -10.21
C MET A 96 6.32 19.42 -9.87
N ARG A 97 7.52 19.66 -10.41
CA ARG A 97 8.26 20.91 -10.18
C ARG A 97 7.47 22.14 -10.64
N SER A 98 6.70 22.03 -11.71
CA SER A 98 5.84 23.11 -12.21
C SER A 98 4.58 23.32 -11.38
N VAL A 99 3.91 22.26 -10.90
CA VAL A 99 2.61 22.40 -10.22
C VAL A 99 2.71 22.59 -8.70
N VAL A 100 3.82 22.20 -8.06
CA VAL A 100 3.99 22.32 -6.60
C VAL A 100 3.85 23.76 -6.09
N PRO A 101 4.47 24.80 -6.69
CA PRO A 101 4.32 26.18 -6.22
C PRO A 101 2.85 26.65 -6.24
N PHE A 102 2.16 26.40 -7.35
CA PHE A 102 0.76 26.73 -7.54
C PHE A 102 -0.18 25.96 -6.59
N ALA A 103 0.08 24.66 -6.39
CA ALA A 103 -0.73 23.86 -5.48
C ALA A 103 -0.64 24.35 -4.03
N ARG A 104 0.54 24.84 -3.60
CA ARG A 104 0.69 25.46 -2.28
C ARG A 104 -0.14 26.73 -2.14
N GLU A 105 -0.10 27.61 -3.14
CA GLU A 105 -0.89 28.85 -3.16
C GLU A 105 -2.40 28.56 -3.04
N LYS A 106 -2.89 27.55 -3.78
CA LYS A 106 -4.31 27.17 -3.78
C LYS A 106 -4.72 26.19 -2.66
N SER A 107 -3.80 25.84 -1.78
CA SER A 107 -4.00 24.83 -0.72
C SER A 107 -4.55 23.51 -1.28
N ILE A 108 -3.90 22.98 -2.31
CA ILE A 108 -4.23 21.72 -2.98
C ILE A 108 -3.21 20.66 -2.57
N GLU A 109 -3.70 19.49 -2.19
CA GLU A 109 -2.88 18.33 -1.89
C GLU A 109 -2.61 17.54 -3.17
N LEU A 110 -1.36 17.56 -3.61
CA LEU A 110 -0.89 16.74 -4.72
C LEU A 110 -0.38 15.40 -4.20
N GLN A 111 -0.94 14.31 -4.72
CA GLN A 111 -0.45 12.96 -4.47
C GLN A 111 0.22 12.40 -5.72
N VAL A 112 1.24 11.56 -5.51
CA VAL A 112 1.93 10.85 -6.60
C VAL A 112 2.06 9.37 -6.30
N LEU A 113 1.92 8.53 -7.32
CA LEU A 113 2.05 7.09 -7.17
C LEU A 113 3.53 6.67 -7.20
N THR A 114 3.99 6.00 -6.14
CA THR A 114 5.37 5.53 -5.95
C THR A 114 5.38 4.02 -5.69
N PRO A 115 5.47 3.16 -6.70
CA PRO A 115 5.34 1.71 -6.53
C PRO A 115 6.54 1.05 -5.84
N ASN A 116 7.68 1.72 -5.75
CA ASN A 116 8.92 1.18 -5.20
C ASN A 116 9.80 2.31 -4.63
N MET A 117 10.94 1.92 -4.03
CA MET A 117 11.84 2.86 -3.36
C MET A 117 12.43 3.91 -4.31
N MET A 118 12.85 3.50 -5.50
CA MET A 118 13.38 4.42 -6.52
C MET A 118 12.32 5.45 -6.94
N GLY A 119 11.06 5.03 -7.09
CA GLY A 119 9.95 5.93 -7.35
C GLY A 119 9.72 6.93 -6.22
N LEU A 120 9.85 6.48 -4.95
CA LEU A 120 9.78 7.36 -3.79
C LEU A 120 10.92 8.38 -3.77
N GLU A 121 12.16 7.96 -4.02
CA GLU A 121 13.32 8.85 -4.08
C GLU A 121 13.13 9.94 -5.14
N ASN A 122 12.67 9.57 -6.33
CA ASN A 122 12.36 10.52 -7.40
C ASN A 122 11.21 11.47 -7.02
N ALA A 123 10.18 10.96 -6.35
CA ALA A 123 9.07 11.79 -5.87
C ALA A 123 9.53 12.82 -4.83
N LEU A 124 10.38 12.41 -3.88
CA LEU A 124 10.98 13.29 -2.88
C LEU A 124 11.81 14.38 -3.55
N ALA A 125 12.66 14.01 -4.51
CA ALA A 125 13.48 14.95 -5.29
C ALA A 125 12.62 15.95 -6.09
N ALA A 126 11.43 15.55 -6.52
CA ALA A 126 10.48 16.40 -7.23
C ALA A 126 9.58 17.26 -6.29
N GLY A 127 9.78 17.18 -4.97
CA GLY A 127 9.05 17.99 -3.99
C GLY A 127 7.68 17.44 -3.61
N ALA A 128 7.43 16.14 -3.82
CA ALA A 128 6.19 15.51 -3.37
C ALA A 128 6.05 15.54 -1.84
N THR A 129 4.87 15.94 -1.37
CA THR A 129 4.52 15.95 0.06
C THR A 129 3.57 14.82 0.44
N GLN A 130 2.99 14.15 -0.56
CA GLN A 130 2.09 13.03 -0.38
C GLN A 130 2.33 11.96 -1.44
N VAL A 131 2.39 10.70 -0.99
CA VAL A 131 2.63 9.56 -1.87
C VAL A 131 1.57 8.49 -1.70
N THR A 132 1.35 7.74 -2.78
CA THR A 132 0.47 6.59 -2.85
C THR A 132 1.26 5.35 -3.25
N VAL A 133 1.06 4.25 -2.52
CA VAL A 133 1.55 2.91 -2.86
C VAL A 133 0.36 2.02 -3.22
N PHE A 134 0.59 0.99 -4.02
CA PHE A 134 -0.43 -0.02 -4.33
C PHE A 134 0.13 -1.43 -4.14
N ALA A 135 -0.73 -2.34 -3.72
CA ALA A 135 -0.48 -3.78 -3.72
C ALA A 135 -1.67 -4.47 -4.39
N SER A 136 -1.36 -5.51 -5.15
CA SER A 136 -2.35 -6.30 -5.85
C SER A 136 -3.07 -7.23 -4.87
N ALA A 137 -4.36 -7.49 -5.12
CA ALA A 137 -5.14 -8.37 -4.26
C ALA A 137 -5.06 -9.86 -4.66
N THR A 138 -4.68 -10.15 -5.91
CA THR A 138 -4.56 -11.51 -6.43
C THR A 138 -3.15 -11.77 -6.95
N GLU A 139 -2.71 -13.02 -6.84
CA GLU A 139 -1.38 -13.44 -7.30
C GLU A 139 -1.18 -13.21 -8.80
N VAL A 140 -2.21 -13.53 -9.60
CA VAL A 140 -2.18 -13.32 -11.05
C VAL A 140 -1.98 -11.84 -11.38
N PHE A 141 -2.70 -10.94 -10.71
CA PHE A 141 -2.57 -9.49 -10.96
C PHE A 141 -1.25 -8.94 -10.40
N SER A 142 -0.77 -9.45 -9.27
CA SER A 142 0.54 -9.09 -8.71
C SER A 142 1.67 -9.48 -9.65
N LYS A 143 1.63 -10.71 -10.17
CA LYS A 143 2.61 -11.21 -11.12
C LYS A 143 2.58 -10.41 -12.43
N ALA A 144 1.40 -10.09 -12.96
CA ALA A 144 1.27 -9.33 -14.20
C ALA A 144 1.71 -7.86 -14.09
N ASN A 145 1.59 -7.22 -12.92
CA ASN A 145 1.87 -5.79 -12.77
C ASN A 145 3.20 -5.48 -12.09
N GLN A 146 3.63 -6.31 -11.14
CA GLN A 146 4.78 -6.08 -10.24
C GLN A 146 5.74 -7.28 -10.19
N ASN A 147 5.51 -8.30 -11.03
CA ASN A 147 6.34 -9.52 -11.17
C ASN A 147 6.63 -10.27 -9.87
N CYS A 148 5.83 -10.05 -8.83
CA CYS A 148 6.04 -10.59 -7.51
C CYS A 148 4.73 -11.15 -6.97
N THR A 149 4.81 -11.88 -5.86
CA THR A 149 3.63 -12.38 -5.13
C THR A 149 2.88 -11.22 -4.46
N VAL A 150 1.66 -11.47 -3.99
CA VAL A 150 0.91 -10.47 -3.20
C VAL A 150 1.67 -10.10 -1.93
N ASP A 151 2.25 -11.09 -1.25
CA ASP A 151 3.00 -10.88 -0.01
C ASP A 151 4.24 -10.01 -0.24
N GLN A 152 5.01 -10.27 -1.30
CA GLN A 152 6.15 -9.46 -1.69
C GLN A 152 5.74 -8.00 -2.02
N ALA A 153 4.61 -7.82 -2.70
CA ALA A 153 4.10 -6.48 -3.02
C ALA A 153 3.69 -5.71 -1.76
N LEU A 154 3.07 -6.39 -0.79
CA LEU A 154 2.71 -5.80 0.50
C LEU A 154 3.95 -5.40 1.31
N ASP A 155 4.97 -6.26 1.36
CA ASP A 155 6.22 -5.98 2.06
C ASP A 155 6.96 -4.79 1.42
N ALA A 156 7.00 -4.71 0.09
CA ALA A 156 7.58 -3.59 -0.63
C ALA A 156 6.81 -2.28 -0.37
N ALA A 157 5.47 -2.32 -0.42
CA ALA A 157 4.63 -1.18 -0.12
C ALA A 157 4.80 -0.69 1.33
N GLU A 158 4.98 -1.61 2.28
CA GLU A 158 5.27 -1.29 3.68
C GLU A 158 6.62 -0.57 3.83
N GLN A 159 7.66 -1.03 3.14
CA GLN A 159 8.98 -0.40 3.17
C GLN A 159 8.94 1.04 2.61
N VAL A 160 8.27 1.23 1.46
CA VAL A 160 8.08 2.56 0.87
C VAL A 160 7.28 3.46 1.81
N ALA A 161 6.19 2.95 2.40
CA ALA A 161 5.37 3.70 3.35
C ALA A 161 6.18 4.14 4.58
N LYS A 162 6.96 3.23 5.18
CA LYS A 162 7.84 3.55 6.33
C LYS A 162 8.85 4.63 5.98
N LYS A 163 9.49 4.51 4.81
CA LYS A 163 10.46 5.51 4.35
C LYS A 163 9.79 6.86 4.13
N ALA A 164 8.64 6.91 3.45
CA ALA A 164 7.90 8.15 3.25
C ALA A 164 7.54 8.84 4.57
N LEU A 165 7.04 8.09 5.55
CA LEU A 165 6.75 8.61 6.90
C LEU A 165 7.99 9.17 7.59
N SER A 166 9.15 8.52 7.45
CA SER A 166 10.41 9.02 8.02
C SER A 166 10.88 10.35 7.41
N HIS A 167 10.40 10.69 6.21
CA HIS A 167 10.63 11.97 5.54
C HIS A 167 9.51 13.00 5.79
N GLY A 168 8.55 12.69 6.68
CA GLY A 168 7.44 13.58 7.02
C GLY A 168 6.35 13.66 5.94
N LEU A 169 6.33 12.75 4.97
CA LEU A 169 5.29 12.72 3.95
C LEU A 169 4.01 12.15 4.52
N ARG A 170 2.86 12.71 4.12
CA ARG A 170 1.55 12.11 4.38
C ARG A 170 1.37 10.92 3.43
N ARG A 171 0.85 9.80 3.94
CA ARG A 171 0.59 8.60 3.14
C ARG A 171 -0.90 8.49 2.85
N ARG A 172 -1.25 8.28 1.57
CA ARG A 172 -2.54 7.69 1.21
C ARG A 172 -2.34 6.28 0.66
N SER A 173 -3.26 5.38 0.98
CA SER A 173 -3.20 4.00 0.53
C SER A 173 -4.37 3.70 -0.39
N TRP A 174 -4.07 3.25 -1.60
CA TRP A 174 -5.08 2.79 -2.54
C TRP A 174 -5.07 1.27 -2.57
N SER A 175 -6.11 0.63 -2.04
CA SER A 175 -6.34 -0.81 -2.17
C SER A 175 -7.43 -1.02 -3.21
N HIS A 176 -7.04 -1.36 -4.44
CA HIS A 176 -8.01 -1.87 -5.40
C HIS A 176 -8.31 -3.33 -5.00
N LEU A 177 -9.48 -3.53 -4.37
CA LEU A 177 -9.98 -4.71 -3.65
C LEU A 177 -9.61 -4.75 -2.15
N ARG A 178 -10.61 -4.47 -1.30
CA ARG A 178 -10.58 -4.59 0.16
C ARG A 178 -10.52 -6.07 0.55
N LEU A 179 -9.34 -6.68 0.59
CA LEU A 179 -9.11 -7.97 1.23
C LEU A 179 -8.56 -7.75 2.65
N ARG A 180 -9.35 -8.15 3.65
CA ARG A 180 -8.85 -8.33 5.02
C ARG A 180 -7.90 -9.53 4.98
N ARG A 181 -6.61 -9.33 5.30
CA ARG A 181 -5.77 -10.42 5.83
C ARG A 181 -6.39 -10.83 7.17
N GLN A 182 -6.66 -12.12 7.35
CA GLN A 182 -7.28 -12.61 8.58
C GLN A 182 -6.31 -12.59 9.79
N ASP A 183 -5.00 -12.40 9.59
CA ASP A 183 -4.03 -12.48 10.69
C ASP A 183 -3.04 -11.30 10.80
N ARG A 184 -3.21 -10.22 10.04
CA ARG A 184 -2.43 -8.98 10.25
C ARG A 184 -3.26 -7.76 9.83
N VAL A 185 -4.01 -7.22 10.79
CA VAL A 185 -4.56 -5.86 10.69
C VAL A 185 -3.37 -4.91 10.73
N PHE A 186 -3.18 -4.13 9.66
CA PHE A 186 -2.39 -2.90 9.78
C PHE A 186 -3.12 -2.01 10.79
N ASN A 187 -2.69 -2.03 12.04
CA ASN A 187 -3.06 -1.01 13.04
C ASN A 187 -2.30 0.27 12.68
N GLY A 188 -2.61 0.85 11.53
CA GLY A 188 -2.40 2.26 11.27
C GLY A 188 -3.75 2.90 11.52
N THR A 189 -3.93 3.49 12.70
CA THR A 189 -5.04 4.37 13.00
C THR A 189 -5.20 5.34 11.83
N MET A 190 -6.42 5.40 11.32
CA MET A 190 -6.82 6.37 10.31
C MET A 190 -6.97 7.72 11.01
N ASP A 191 -5.86 8.26 11.51
CA ASP A 191 -5.84 9.60 12.08
C ASP A 191 -5.54 10.57 10.95
N THR A 192 -6.64 11.19 10.53
CA THR A 192 -6.64 12.35 9.66
C THR A 192 -6.13 13.52 10.50
N ILE A 193 -4.88 13.93 10.31
CA ILE A 193 -4.42 15.32 10.47
C ILE A 193 -3.45 15.64 9.34
#